data_AF-M5PRS4-F1
#
_entry.id   AF-M5PRS4-F1
#
_cell.length_a   1.000
_cell.length_b   1.000
_cell.length_c   1.000
_cell.angle_alpha   90.00
_cell.angle_beta   90.00
_cell.angle_gamma   90.00
#
_symmetry.space_group_name_H-M   'P 1'
#
loop_
_entity.id
_entity.type
_entity.pdbx_description
1 polymer ?
#
loop_
_entity_poly.entity_id
_entity_poly.type
_entity_poly.pdbx_seq_one_letter_code
_entity_poly.pdbx_strand_id
1 'polypeptide(L)'
;MANEKDQDTALKPLLPLIGEKGVQRIIEYRGYRDGWDKGRGRSLQSASLRMLVELAGYLPTLPVMPDVVLTHDGNISLVFTDLAGKSVELDMLPDGYYLYSEGLDNLEREFDKGERKDLLALLRKLV
;
A
#
# COMPACT_ATOMS: atom_id res chain seq x y z
N MET A 1 2.04 25.80 11.31
CA MET A 1 1.74 24.48 11.87
C MET A 1 0.49 23.98 11.17
N ALA A 2 0.64 23.26 10.06
CA ALA A 2 -0.51 22.53 9.49
C ALA A 2 -0.94 21.52 10.56
N ASN A 3 -2.21 21.60 10.96
CA ASN A 3 -2.74 20.97 12.16
C ASN A 3 -2.63 19.45 12.03
N GLU A 4 -2.12 18.73 13.03
CA GLU A 4 -2.08 17.24 13.03
C GLU A 4 -3.46 16.64 12.69
N LYS A 5 -4.55 17.32 13.10
CA LYS A 5 -5.95 17.00 12.75
C LYS A 5 -6.26 16.95 11.24
N ASP A 6 -5.60 17.76 10.42
CA ASP A 6 -5.82 17.79 8.97
C ASP A 6 -5.12 16.62 8.30
N GLN A 7 -3.96 16.22 8.83
CA GLN A 7 -3.20 15.07 8.33
C GLN A 7 -3.84 13.72 8.67
N ASP A 8 -4.53 13.63 9.81
CA ASP A 8 -5.31 12.45 10.19
C ASP A 8 -6.59 12.32 9.34
N THR A 9 -7.18 13.44 8.93
CA THR A 9 -8.37 13.43 8.06
C THR A 9 -8.05 12.84 6.68
N ALA A 10 -6.86 13.09 6.14
CA ALA A 10 -6.41 12.51 4.88
C ALA A 10 -6.24 10.98 4.91
N LEU A 11 -6.07 10.39 6.11
CA LEU A 11 -5.92 8.94 6.29
C LEU A 11 -7.25 8.23 6.57
N LYS A 12 -8.33 8.96 6.86
CA LYS A 12 -9.66 8.36 7.10
C LYS A 12 -10.12 7.38 6.03
N PRO A 13 -9.90 7.62 4.70
CA PRO A 13 -10.28 6.65 3.67
C PRO A 13 -9.57 5.30 3.80
N LEU A 14 -8.43 5.25 4.50
CA LEU A 14 -7.66 4.02 4.68
C LEU A 14 -8.20 3.17 5.83
N LEU A 15 -8.96 3.74 6.77
CA LEU A 15 -9.40 3.02 7.96
C LEU A 15 -10.16 1.72 7.64
N PRO A 16 -11.10 1.68 6.66
CA PRO A 16 -11.76 0.43 6.27
C PRO A 16 -10.82 -0.58 5.58
N LEU A 17 -9.73 -0.10 4.98
CA LEU A 17 -8.78 -0.92 4.22
C LEU A 17 -7.74 -1.57 5.13
N ILE A 18 -7.05 -0.77 5.96
CA ILE A 18 -5.86 -1.21 6.73
C ILE A 18 -6.08 -1.19 8.25
N GLY A 19 -7.27 -0.80 8.70
CA GLY A 19 -7.62 -0.68 10.11
C GLY A 19 -6.83 0.39 10.87
N GLU A 20 -7.13 0.53 12.17
CA GLU A 20 -6.47 1.52 13.03
C GLU A 20 -4.96 1.26 13.14
N LYS A 21 -4.56 0.00 13.22
CA LYS A 21 -3.14 -0.40 13.30
C LYS A 21 -2.37 -0.01 12.04
N GLY A 22 -2.94 -0.25 10.85
CA GLY A 22 -2.31 0.15 9.60
C GLY A 22 -2.18 1.67 9.49
N VAL A 23 -3.22 2.42 9.87
CA VAL A 23 -3.18 3.89 9.91
C VAL A 23 -2.10 4.39 10.86
N GLN A 24 -2.02 3.83 12.08
CA GLN A 24 -1.00 4.17 13.06
C GLN A 24 0.42 3.92 12.51
N ARG A 25 0.60 2.83 11.78
CA ARG A 25 1.88 2.48 11.16
C ARG A 25 2.28 3.47 10.06
N ILE A 26 1.34 3.99 9.28
CA ILE A 26 1.61 5.09 8.33
C ILE A 26 2.06 6.36 9.06
N ILE A 27 1.43 6.68 10.19
CA ILE A 27 1.83 7.84 11.03
C ILE A 27 3.26 7.66 11.54
N GLU A 28 3.61 6.46 12.01
CA GLU A 28 4.97 6.13 12.43
C GLU A 28 5.98 6.29 11.29
N TYR A 29 5.67 5.78 10.09
CA TYR A 29 6.52 5.89 8.91
C TYR A 29 6.75 7.32 8.45
N ARG A 30 5.81 8.25 8.66
CA ARG A 30 6.04 9.68 8.41
C ARG A 30 7.14 10.27 9.31
N GLY A 31 7.41 9.66 10.46
CA GLY A 31 8.50 10.06 11.36
C GLY A 31 9.87 9.53 10.94
N TYR A 32 9.94 8.56 10.02
CA TYR A 32 11.21 7.96 9.59
C TYR A 32 11.98 8.92 8.69
N ARG A 33 13.28 9.03 8.94
CA ARG A 33 14.23 9.76 8.09
C ARG A 33 15.09 8.79 7.30
N ASP A 34 15.62 9.25 6.18
CA ASP A 34 16.59 8.48 5.39
C ASP A 34 17.70 7.89 6.29
N GLY A 35 18.09 6.66 5.99
CA GLY A 35 19.04 5.87 6.79
C GLY A 35 18.41 4.97 7.85
N TRP A 36 17.08 4.90 7.95
CA TRP A 36 16.42 3.81 8.69
C TRP A 36 16.74 2.46 8.02
N ASP A 37 16.57 1.32 8.71
CA ASP A 37 17.10 0.01 8.24
C ASP A 37 18.61 0.03 7.89
N LYS A 38 19.45 0.10 8.93
CA LYS A 38 20.91 -0.04 8.82
C LYS A 38 21.55 0.92 7.78
N GLY A 39 20.97 2.11 7.60
CA GLY A 39 21.48 3.13 6.68
C GLY A 39 20.96 3.04 5.24
N ARG A 40 20.03 2.13 4.91
CA ARG A 40 19.59 1.89 3.52
C ARG A 40 18.19 2.40 3.19
N GLY A 41 17.32 2.49 4.20
CA GLY A 41 15.92 2.87 4.04
C GLY A 41 15.73 4.36 3.75
N ARG A 42 14.86 4.67 2.81
CA ARG A 42 14.42 6.03 2.49
C ARG A 42 13.16 6.41 3.25
N SER A 43 13.06 7.65 3.67
CA SER A 43 11.86 8.21 4.28
C SER A 43 10.61 8.00 3.40
N LEU A 44 9.44 7.96 4.03
CA LEU A 44 8.18 7.72 3.34
C LEU A 44 7.96 8.72 2.20
N GLN A 45 7.82 8.20 0.99
CA GLN A 45 7.53 9.01 -0.18
C GLN A 45 6.09 9.49 -0.15
N SER A 46 5.90 10.81 -0.22
CA SER A 46 4.56 11.40 -0.26
C SER A 46 3.75 10.95 -1.49
N ALA A 47 4.40 10.64 -2.60
CA ALA A 47 3.75 10.12 -3.81
C ALA A 47 3.13 8.74 -3.55
N SER A 48 3.87 7.86 -2.89
CA SER A 48 3.41 6.52 -2.53
C SER A 48 2.19 6.56 -1.60
N LEU A 49 2.20 7.44 -0.59
CA LEU A 49 1.04 7.64 0.28
C LEU A 49 -0.18 8.19 -0.45
N ARG A 50 0.00 9.14 -1.37
CA ARG A 50 -1.10 9.64 -2.21
C ARG A 50 -1.71 8.51 -3.06
N MET A 51 -0.86 7.67 -3.65
CA MET A 51 -1.30 6.52 -4.44
C MET A 51 -2.13 5.54 -3.62
N LEU A 52 -1.74 5.25 -2.37
CA LEU A 52 -2.53 4.40 -1.47
C LEU A 52 -3.91 5.01 -1.19
N VAL A 53 -3.96 6.29 -0.83
CA VAL A 53 -5.22 7.00 -0.51
C VAL A 53 -6.15 7.05 -1.71
N GLU A 54 -5.61 7.30 -2.90
CA GLU A 54 -6.39 7.26 -4.14
C GLU A 54 -6.89 5.85 -4.45
N LEU A 55 -6.03 4.83 -4.33
CA LEU A 55 -6.39 3.45 -4.65
C LEU A 55 -7.41 2.86 -3.67
N ALA A 56 -7.37 3.24 -2.39
CA ALA A 56 -8.26 2.73 -1.36
C ALA A 56 -9.75 2.89 -1.70
N GLY A 57 -10.13 3.94 -2.44
CA GLY A 57 -11.52 4.14 -2.90
C GLY A 57 -11.97 3.18 -4.01
N TYR A 58 -11.05 2.41 -4.61
CA TYR A 58 -11.33 1.52 -5.74
C TYR A 58 -11.03 0.04 -5.44
N LEU A 59 -10.29 -0.24 -4.37
CA LEU A 59 -9.95 -1.62 -4.02
C LEU A 59 -11.20 -2.43 -3.76
N PRO A 60 -11.26 -3.69 -4.25
CA PRO A 60 -12.27 -4.61 -3.76
C PRO A 60 -12.07 -4.85 -2.26
N THR A 61 -13.13 -5.28 -1.57
CA THR A 61 -12.99 -5.78 -0.20
C THR A 61 -12.00 -6.95 -0.20
N LEU A 62 -10.86 -6.76 0.45
CA LEU A 62 -9.84 -7.79 0.57
C LEU A 62 -10.30 -8.88 1.57
N PRO A 63 -9.94 -10.15 1.37
CA PRO A 63 -10.40 -11.26 2.20
C PRO A 63 -9.84 -11.18 3.63
N VAL A 64 -8.67 -10.57 3.76
CA VAL A 64 -8.04 -10.22 5.03
C VAL A 64 -7.57 -8.77 4.97
N MET A 65 -7.51 -8.14 6.14
CA MET A 65 -6.94 -6.81 6.28
C MET A 65 -5.43 -6.88 5.98
N PRO A 66 -4.91 -6.12 5.01
CA PRO A 66 -3.50 -6.12 4.68
C PRO A 66 -2.66 -5.44 5.77
N ASP A 67 -1.46 -5.98 5.96
CA ASP A 67 -0.40 -5.30 6.67
C ASP A 67 0.20 -4.18 5.80
N VAL A 68 0.57 -3.07 6.44
CA VAL A 68 1.20 -1.94 5.76
C VAL A 68 2.69 -1.96 6.04
N VAL A 69 3.50 -2.00 4.99
CA VAL A 69 4.97 -2.05 5.09
C VAL A 69 5.57 -0.84 4.40
N LEU A 70 6.63 -0.27 4.98
CA LEU A 70 7.47 0.69 4.30
C LEU A 70 8.61 -0.08 3.62
N THR A 71 8.73 0.01 2.30
CA THR A 71 9.82 -0.60 1.55
C THR A 71 11.12 0.17 1.74
N HIS A 72 12.26 -0.42 1.41
CA HIS A 72 13.56 0.25 1.53
C HIS A 72 13.63 1.54 0.69
N ASP A 73 12.90 1.59 -0.43
CA ASP A 73 12.84 2.78 -1.30
C ASP A 73 11.86 3.85 -0.80
N GLY A 74 11.23 3.63 0.35
CA GLY A 74 10.30 4.57 0.97
C GLY A 74 8.88 4.50 0.39
N ASN A 75 8.55 3.42 -0.33
CA ASN A 75 7.20 3.18 -0.83
C ASN A 75 6.38 2.42 0.22
N ILE A 76 5.06 2.58 0.17
CA ILE A 76 4.14 1.77 0.94
C ILE A 76 3.82 0.51 0.15
N SER A 77 3.89 -0.63 0.82
CA SER A 77 3.42 -1.91 0.35
C SER A 77 2.24 -2.39 1.21
N LEU A 78 1.24 -2.98 0.55
CA LEU A 78 0.17 -3.73 1.19
C LEU A 78 0.48 -5.22 1.05
N VAL A 79 0.63 -5.91 2.17
CA VAL A 79 0.92 -7.35 2.20
C VAL A 79 -0.27 -8.08 2.80
N PHE A 80 -0.79 -9.06 2.08
CA PHE A 80 -1.93 -9.86 2.52
C PHE A 80 -1.90 -11.27 1.94
N THR A 81 -2.86 -12.10 2.36
CA THR A 81 -3.10 -13.41 1.76
C THR A 81 -4.39 -13.41 0.97
N ASP A 82 -4.41 -14.05 -0.20
CA ASP A 82 -5.64 -14.29 -0.95
C ASP A 82 -6.56 -15.33 -0.27
N LEU A 83 -7.72 -15.62 -0.88
CA LEU A 83 -8.67 -16.63 -0.38
C LEU A 83 -8.08 -18.05 -0.27
N ALA A 84 -7.04 -18.37 -1.03
CA ALA A 84 -6.37 -19.66 -1.00
C ALA A 84 -5.21 -19.69 0.03
N GLY A 85 -5.01 -18.61 0.78
CA GLY A 85 -3.93 -18.47 1.75
C GLY A 85 -2.56 -18.23 1.11
N LYS A 86 -2.53 -17.76 -0.15
CA LYS A 86 -1.30 -17.45 -0.89
C LYS A 86 -0.90 -16.00 -0.72
N SER A 87 0.40 -15.73 -0.71
CA SER A 87 0.90 -14.37 -0.47
C SER A 87 0.64 -13.44 -1.65
N VAL A 88 0.27 -12.20 -1.31
CA VAL A 88 0.06 -11.10 -2.24
C VAL A 88 0.76 -9.86 -1.67
N GLU A 89 1.52 -9.18 -2.52
CA GLU A 89 2.17 -7.92 -2.20
C GLU A 89 1.81 -6.89 -3.27
N LEU A 90 1.38 -5.71 -2.82
CA LEU A 90 0.97 -4.62 -3.68
C LEU A 90 1.67 -3.32 -3.27
N ASP A 91 2.65 -2.93 -4.08
CA ASP A 91 3.47 -1.74 -3.83
C ASP A 91 2.89 -0.50 -4.52
N MET A 92 2.86 0.60 -3.78
CA MET A 92 2.47 1.92 -4.27
C MET A 92 3.71 2.66 -4.77
N LEU A 93 3.99 2.59 -6.06
CA LEU A 93 5.14 3.26 -6.67
C LEU A 93 4.80 4.72 -7.01
N PRO A 94 5.81 5.61 -7.20
CA PRO A 94 5.55 7.02 -7.53
C PRO A 94 4.77 7.24 -8.83
N ASP A 95 4.95 6.34 -9.80
CA ASP A 95 4.43 6.37 -11.17
C ASP A 95 3.46 5.23 -11.50
N GLY A 96 3.25 4.29 -10.56
CA GLY A 96 2.41 3.12 -10.81
C GLY A 96 2.19 2.24 -9.59
N TYR A 97 2.03 0.96 -9.86
CA TYR A 97 1.83 -0.10 -8.86
C TYR A 97 2.68 -1.30 -9.25
N TYR A 98 3.16 -2.05 -8.28
CA TYR A 98 3.73 -3.37 -8.51
C TYR A 98 2.91 -4.41 -7.76
N LEU A 99 2.52 -5.49 -8.44
CA LEU A 99 1.78 -6.60 -7.87
C LEU A 99 2.64 -7.86 -7.96
N TYR A 100 2.88 -8.47 -6.81
CA TYR A 100 3.29 -9.86 -6.69
C TYR A 100 2.12 -10.70 -6.17
N SER A 101 1.90 -11.87 -6.75
CA SER A 101 0.89 -12.82 -6.29
C SER A 101 1.28 -14.27 -6.56
N GLU A 102 1.44 -15.05 -5.50
CA GLU A 102 1.63 -16.51 -5.59
C GLU A 102 0.40 -17.22 -6.19
N GLY A 103 -0.81 -16.73 -5.88
CA GLY A 103 -2.07 -17.33 -6.31
C GLY A 103 -2.42 -17.13 -7.78
N LEU A 104 -1.77 -16.18 -8.46
CA LEU A 104 -1.92 -15.92 -9.90
C LEU A 104 -0.73 -16.46 -10.68
N ASP A 105 -0.40 -17.73 -10.50
CA ASP A 105 0.73 -18.41 -11.16
C ASP A 105 2.09 -17.72 -10.90
N ASN A 106 2.31 -17.23 -9.67
CA ASN A 106 3.48 -16.40 -9.31
C ASN A 106 3.62 -15.15 -10.19
N LEU A 107 2.51 -14.43 -10.37
CA LEU A 107 2.48 -13.18 -11.12
C LEU A 107 3.39 -12.15 -10.45
N GLU A 108 4.27 -11.56 -11.24
CA GLU A 108 5.05 -10.37 -10.93
C GLU A 108 4.82 -9.34 -12.04
N ARG A 109 4.20 -8.20 -11.72
CA ARG A 109 3.89 -7.21 -12.75
C ARG A 109 3.81 -5.79 -12.20
N GLU A 110 4.45 -4.88 -12.91
CA GLU A 110 4.25 -3.43 -12.78
C GLU A 110 3.07 -2.96 -13.63
N PHE A 111 2.35 -1.98 -13.11
CA PHE A 111 1.21 -1.31 -13.75
C PHE A 111 1.43 0.19 -13.70
N ASP A 112 1.35 0.85 -14.85
CA ASP A 112 1.28 2.29 -14.89
C ASP A 112 -0.02 2.79 -14.22
N LYS A 113 -0.05 4.06 -13.79
CA LYS A 113 -1.30 4.71 -13.29
C LYS A 113 -2.49 4.54 -14.23
N GLY A 114 -2.25 4.52 -15.54
CA GLY A 114 -3.30 4.32 -16.56
C GLY A 114 -3.90 2.91 -16.57
N GLU A 115 -3.16 1.91 -16.09
CA GLU A 115 -3.55 0.49 -16.07
C GLU A 115 -4.28 0.08 -14.78
N ARG A 116 -4.67 1.04 -13.93
CA ARG A 116 -5.38 0.76 -12.67
C ARG A 116 -6.59 -0.17 -12.84
N LYS A 117 -7.31 -0.09 -13.96
CA LYS A 117 -8.45 -0.99 -14.23
C LYS A 117 -8.02 -2.45 -14.34
N ASP A 118 -6.88 -2.72 -14.96
CA ASP A 118 -6.35 -4.07 -15.16
C ASP A 118 -5.80 -4.62 -13.85
N LEU A 119 -5.10 -3.78 -13.07
CA LEU A 119 -4.71 -4.10 -11.69
C LEU A 119 -5.92 -4.52 -10.86
N LEU A 120 -6.98 -3.71 -10.83
CA LEU A 120 -8.20 -4.01 -10.07
C LEU A 120 -8.91 -5.27 -10.57
N ALA A 121 -8.83 -5.58 -11.87
CA ALA A 121 -9.38 -6.81 -12.42
C ALA A 121 -8.61 -8.06 -11.92
N LEU A 122 -7.30 -7.96 -11.74
CA LEU A 122 -6.48 -9.03 -11.17
C LEU A 122 -6.72 -9.19 -9.66
N LEU A 123 -6.74 -8.08 -8.91
CA LEU A 123 -7.03 -8.11 -7.48
C LEU A 123 -8.39 -8.74 -7.17
N ARG A 124 -9.41 -8.52 -8.02
CA ARG A 124 -10.72 -9.18 -7.88
C ARG A 124 -10.70 -10.71 -8.02
N LYS A 125 -9.64 -11.29 -8.59
CA LYS A 125 -9.49 -12.75 -8.67
C LYS A 125 -8.88 -13.34 -7.38
N LEU A 126 -8.34 -12.49 -6.52
CA LEU A 126 -7.67 -12.85 -5.26
C LEU A 126 -8.59 -12.71 -4.03
N VAL A 127 -9.76 -12.11 -4.20
CA VAL A 127 -10.73 -11.82 -3.14
C VAL A 127 -11.99 -12.67 -3.24
#